data_AF-A0A5J4PBB0-F1
#
_entry.id   AF-A0A5J4PBB0-F1
#
_cell.length_a   1.000
_cell.length_b   1.000
_cell.length_c   1.000
_cell.angle_alpha   90.00
_cell.angle_beta   90.00
_cell.angle_gamma   90.00
#
_symmetry.space_group_name_H-M   'P 1'
#
loop_
_entity.id
_entity.type
_entity.pdbx_description
1 polymer ?
#
loop_
_entity_poly.entity_id
_entity_poly.type
_entity_poly.pdbx_seq_one_letter_code
_entity_poly.pdbx_strand_id
1 'polypeptide(L)'
;ILNRMEINEACSSGCGSFIEAFARSLNYSVETFAREACLAENPCDLGTRCTVFMNSKVKQALREGASVGDIAAGLSYSVVKNCLYKVLKLKNAGELGKEIVVQGGTMRNDAVVRALELLTGTEVSRSNLPELMGAYGCALYAQQSAMGRDTQVVFLNDLLQTADYTTKQMQCRGCENRCYIHKYSFANKNVYYSGNKCEKVFSNQGA
;
A
#
# COMPACT_ATOMS: atom_id res chain seq x y z
N ILE A 1 -15.24 -14.20 -8.19
CA ILE A 1 -16.19 -13.13 -7.85
C ILE A 1 -15.55 -12.31 -6.74
N LEU A 2 -15.43 -10.99 -6.90
CA LEU A 2 -14.87 -10.09 -5.89
C LEU A 2 -16.02 -9.54 -5.04
N ASN A 3 -16.07 -9.90 -3.76
CA ASN A 3 -17.21 -9.60 -2.90
C ASN A 3 -17.07 -8.27 -2.13
N ARG A 4 -15.84 -7.81 -1.89
CA ARG A 4 -15.56 -6.61 -1.11
C ARG A 4 -14.17 -6.05 -1.46
N MET A 5 -14.06 -4.74 -1.62
CA MET A 5 -12.80 -4.03 -1.79
C MET A 5 -12.80 -2.84 -0.84
N GLU A 6 -11.72 -2.68 -0.09
CA GLU A 6 -11.49 -1.55 0.81
C GLU A 6 -10.17 -0.91 0.44
N ILE A 7 -10.13 0.42 0.41
CA ILE A 7 -8.93 1.19 0.08
C ILE A 7 -8.66 2.15 1.24
N ASN A 8 -7.41 2.29 1.61
CA ASN A 8 -7.01 3.29 2.58
C ASN A 8 -7.04 4.67 1.91
N GLU A 9 -8.00 5.51 2.31
CA GLU A 9 -8.26 6.79 1.63
C GLU A 9 -7.22 7.89 1.90
N ALA A 10 -6.29 7.75 2.85
CA ALA A 10 -5.33 8.85 3.10
C ALA A 10 -4.06 8.52 3.91
N CYS A 11 -3.90 7.34 4.52
CA CYS A 11 -2.88 7.20 5.56
C CYS A 11 -1.65 6.38 5.16
N SER A 12 -0.48 7.03 5.06
CA SER A 12 0.83 6.40 4.91
C SER A 12 1.28 5.57 6.15
N SER A 13 0.53 5.61 7.26
CA SER A 13 0.87 4.91 8.52
C SER A 13 0.68 3.38 8.49
N GLY A 14 0.64 2.77 7.30
CA GLY A 14 0.49 1.33 7.10
C GLY A 14 1.35 0.78 5.95
N CYS A 15 2.25 1.59 5.39
CA CYS A 15 3.07 1.20 4.23
C CYS A 15 4.49 0.79 4.65
N GLY A 16 5.16 -0.07 3.87
CA GLY A 16 6.53 -0.50 4.15
C GLY A 16 7.55 0.65 4.25
N SER A 17 7.34 1.77 3.54
CA SER A 17 8.17 2.97 3.61
C SER A 17 8.20 3.61 5.01
N PHE A 18 7.15 3.41 5.81
CA PHE A 18 7.10 3.86 7.19
C PHE A 18 8.09 3.08 8.06
N ILE A 19 8.07 1.75 7.98
CA ILE A 19 9.02 0.88 8.71
C ILE A 19 10.45 1.19 8.26
N GLU A 20 10.65 1.38 6.96
CA GLU A 20 11.95 1.75 6.39
C GLU A 20 12.48 3.08 6.95
N ALA A 21 11.65 4.11 7.05
CA ALA A 21 12.05 5.38 7.63
C ALA A 21 12.51 5.24 9.10
N PHE A 22 11.81 4.42 9.90
CA PHE A 22 12.20 4.16 11.29
C PHE A 22 13.50 3.36 11.39
N ALA A 23 13.63 2.29 10.62
CA ALA A 23 14.86 1.51 10.57
C ALA A 23 16.07 2.41 10.27
N ARG A 24 15.97 3.25 9.23
CA ARG A 24 17.02 4.21 8.86
C ARG A 24 17.28 5.23 9.98
N SER A 25 16.25 5.75 10.63
CA SER A 25 16.41 6.72 11.73
C SER A 25 17.15 6.16 12.95
N LEU A 26 17.10 4.84 13.13
CA LEU A 26 17.82 4.11 14.18
C LEU A 26 19.15 3.52 13.70
N ASN A 27 19.55 3.83 12.46
CA ASN A 27 20.76 3.36 11.81
C ASN A 27 20.79 1.85 11.54
N TYR A 28 19.63 1.27 11.17
CA TYR A 28 19.45 -0.12 10.77
C TYR A 28 19.04 -0.24 9.29
N SER A 29 19.42 -1.35 8.64
CA SER A 29 18.76 -1.79 7.41
C SER A 29 17.36 -2.34 7.70
N VAL A 30 16.47 -2.32 6.71
CA VAL A 30 15.10 -2.85 6.86
C VAL A 30 15.12 -4.34 7.18
N GLU A 31 16.05 -5.08 6.57
CA GLU A 31 16.22 -6.52 6.77
C GLU A 31 16.65 -6.84 8.20
N THR A 32 17.64 -6.10 8.73
CA THR A 32 18.10 -6.29 10.11
C THR A 32 17.00 -5.91 11.08
N PHE A 33 16.32 -4.78 10.83
CA PHE A 33 15.22 -4.31 11.66
C PHE A 33 14.06 -5.31 11.74
N ALA A 34 13.70 -5.94 10.62
CA ALA A 34 12.72 -7.02 10.58
C ALA A 34 13.18 -8.26 11.35
N ARG A 35 14.45 -8.62 11.23
CA ARG A 35 15.00 -9.77 11.97
C ARG A 35 14.98 -9.54 13.48
N GLU A 36 15.41 -8.37 13.95
CA GLU A 36 15.36 -8.01 15.38
C GLU A 36 13.91 -8.00 15.90
N ALA A 37 12.95 -7.54 15.08
CA ALA A 37 11.54 -7.60 15.42
C ALA A 37 11.01 -9.04 15.61
N CYS A 38 11.47 -9.99 14.79
CA CYS A 38 11.06 -11.40 14.93
C CYS A 38 11.64 -12.07 16.18
N LEU A 39 12.76 -11.55 16.71
CA LEU A 39 13.42 -12.05 17.93
C LEU A 39 12.93 -11.33 19.20
N ALA A 40 12.08 -10.32 19.06
CA ALA A 40 11.61 -9.51 20.18
C ALA A 40 10.71 -10.31 21.12
N GLU A 41 10.97 -10.20 22.42
CA GLU A 41 10.17 -10.86 23.46
C GLU A 41 9.04 -9.97 23.98
N ASN A 42 9.23 -8.63 23.95
CA ASN A 42 8.31 -7.68 24.56
C ASN A 42 7.94 -6.54 23.58
N PRO A 43 7.19 -6.84 22.49
CA PRO A 43 6.80 -5.83 21.50
C PRO A 43 6.14 -4.59 22.12
N CYS A 44 6.63 -3.40 21.78
CA CYS A 44 6.14 -2.14 22.33
C CYS A 44 4.71 -1.82 21.86
N ASP A 45 3.82 -1.36 22.74
CA ASP A 45 2.51 -0.83 22.32
C ASP A 45 2.59 0.61 21.81
N LEU A 46 2.88 0.72 20.52
CA LEU A 46 2.97 1.99 19.81
C LEU A 46 1.58 2.51 19.35
N GLY A 47 0.50 1.76 19.58
CA GLY A 47 -0.86 2.09 19.15
C GLY A 47 -1.05 2.01 17.63
N THR A 48 -2.15 2.55 17.10
CA THR A 48 -2.50 2.50 15.65
C THR A 48 -2.65 3.89 15.02
N ARG A 49 -2.13 4.93 15.69
CA ARG A 49 -2.27 6.34 15.29
C ARG A 49 -1.22 6.71 14.23
N CYS A 50 -1.39 7.88 13.61
CA CYS A 50 -0.55 8.35 12.51
C CYS A 50 0.95 8.42 12.88
N THR A 51 1.78 8.43 11.84
CA THR A 51 3.26 8.38 11.88
C THR A 51 3.88 9.43 12.81
N VAL A 52 3.25 10.59 12.94
CA VAL A 52 3.70 11.69 13.82
C VAL A 52 3.62 11.29 15.31
N PHE A 53 2.49 10.74 15.74
CA PHE A 53 2.35 10.28 17.14
C PHE A 53 3.22 9.06 17.42
N MET A 54 3.42 8.21 16.41
CA MET A 54 4.25 7.03 16.55
C MET A 54 5.73 7.39 16.76
N ASN A 55 6.25 8.42 16.08
CA ASN A 55 7.59 8.95 16.33
C ASN A 55 7.80 9.35 17.79
N SER A 56 6.83 10.06 18.39
CA SER A 56 6.91 10.47 19.79
C SER A 56 6.93 9.27 20.73
N LYS A 57 6.09 8.26 20.47
CA LYS A 57 6.06 7.01 21.24
C LYS A 57 7.33 6.18 21.12
N VAL A 58 7.90 6.06 19.91
CA VAL A 58 9.18 5.37 19.70
C VAL A 58 10.29 6.05 20.49
N LYS A 59 10.39 7.38 20.42
CA LYS A 59 11.37 8.13 21.22
C LYS A 59 11.16 7.95 22.72
N GLN A 60 9.91 7.83 23.17
CA GLN A 60 9.60 7.54 24.56
C GLN A 60 10.04 6.12 24.96
N ALA A 61 9.68 5.10 24.17
CA ALA A 61 10.07 3.72 24.43
C ALA A 61 11.61 3.57 24.50
N LEU A 62 12.35 4.26 23.62
CA LEU A 62 13.82 4.30 23.69
C LEU A 62 14.33 4.90 25.01
N ARG A 63 13.71 5.97 25.52
CA ARG A 63 14.08 6.55 26.83
C ARG A 63 13.73 5.64 28.00
N GLU A 64 12.68 4.84 27.85
CA GLU A 64 12.24 3.84 28.82
C GLU A 64 13.06 2.54 28.75
N GLY A 65 14.05 2.46 27.85
CA GLY A 65 14.99 1.33 27.75
C GLY A 65 14.50 0.18 26.86
N ALA A 66 13.46 0.38 26.06
CA ALA A 66 13.01 -0.63 25.11
C ALA A 66 14.11 -0.95 24.08
N SER A 67 14.25 -2.24 23.77
CA SER A 67 15.19 -2.67 22.74
C SER A 67 14.71 -2.24 21.35
N VAL A 68 15.65 -2.16 20.39
CA VAL A 68 15.29 -1.88 18.98
C VAL A 68 14.38 -2.98 18.43
N GLY A 69 14.59 -4.24 18.82
CA GLY A 69 13.72 -5.36 18.44
C GLY A 69 12.29 -5.17 18.93
N ASP A 70 12.10 -4.82 20.20
CA ASP A 70 10.77 -4.58 20.78
C ASP A 70 10.03 -3.43 20.09
N ILE A 71 10.76 -2.36 19.74
CA ILE A 71 10.22 -1.24 18.97
C ILE A 71 9.84 -1.69 17.56
N ALA A 72 10.72 -2.42 16.88
CA ALA A 72 10.51 -2.90 15.52
C ALA A 72 9.32 -3.86 15.43
N ALA A 73 9.18 -4.75 16.41
CA ALA A 73 8.01 -5.62 16.56
C ALA A 73 6.75 -4.78 16.81
N GLY A 74 6.81 -3.83 17.74
CA GLY A 74 5.71 -2.90 18.02
C GLY A 74 5.22 -2.16 16.77
N LEU A 75 6.14 -1.66 15.94
CA LEU A 75 5.81 -1.01 14.67
C LEU A 75 5.12 -1.96 13.69
N SER A 76 5.58 -3.21 13.61
CA SER A 76 4.97 -4.26 12.77
C SER A 76 3.53 -4.53 13.20
N TYR A 77 3.29 -4.68 14.51
CA TYR A 77 1.94 -4.79 15.06
C TYR A 77 1.08 -3.56 14.76
N SER A 78 1.63 -2.35 14.89
CA SER A 78 0.91 -1.11 14.60
C SER A 78 0.43 -1.03 13.16
N VAL A 79 1.29 -1.41 12.20
CA VAL A 79 0.96 -1.46 10.76
C VAL A 79 -0.18 -2.44 10.50
N VAL A 80 -0.07 -3.66 11.05
CA VAL A 80 -1.10 -4.68 10.85
C VAL A 80 -2.43 -4.30 11.51
N LYS A 81 -2.41 -3.82 12.76
CA LYS A 81 -3.62 -3.35 13.45
C LYS A 81 -4.30 -2.20 12.70
N ASN A 82 -3.52 -1.31 12.09
CA ASN A 82 -4.08 -0.27 11.24
C ASN A 82 -4.81 -0.87 10.02
N CYS A 83 -4.19 -1.81 9.33
CA CYS A 83 -4.82 -2.51 8.20
C CYS A 83 -6.13 -3.20 8.62
N LEU A 84 -6.09 -4.06 9.64
CA LEU A 84 -7.23 -4.87 10.07
C LEU A 84 -8.41 -4.00 10.57
N TYR A 85 -8.14 -3.01 11.43
CA TYR A 85 -9.21 -2.34 12.16
C TYR A 85 -9.57 -0.95 11.62
N LYS A 86 -8.69 -0.31 10.83
CA LYS A 86 -8.96 1.01 10.25
C LYS A 86 -9.27 0.95 8.77
N VAL A 87 -8.52 0.13 8.01
CA VAL A 87 -8.75 -0.01 6.57
C VAL A 87 -9.86 -1.02 6.30
N LEU A 88 -9.69 -2.27 6.75
CA LEU A 88 -10.68 -3.34 6.54
C LEU A 88 -11.89 -3.23 7.47
N LYS A 89 -11.77 -2.44 8.55
CA LYS A 89 -12.83 -2.17 9.55
C LYS A 89 -13.43 -3.46 10.12
N LEU A 90 -12.60 -4.48 10.33
CA LEU A 90 -13.03 -5.76 10.88
C LEU A 90 -13.49 -5.57 12.32
N LYS A 91 -14.57 -6.25 12.71
CA LYS A 91 -15.00 -6.34 14.11
C LYS A 91 -14.25 -7.46 14.82
N ASN A 92 -13.90 -8.52 14.10
CA ASN A 92 -13.09 -9.62 14.59
C ASN A 92 -12.28 -10.27 13.45
N ALA A 93 -11.21 -10.99 13.81
CA ALA A 93 -10.32 -11.64 12.85
C ALA A 93 -11.00 -12.74 12.01
N GLY A 94 -12.07 -13.38 12.53
CA GLY A 94 -12.78 -14.46 11.85
C GLY A 94 -13.44 -14.04 10.54
N GLU A 95 -13.70 -12.74 10.34
CA GLU A 95 -14.23 -12.18 9.10
C GLU A 95 -13.28 -12.36 7.89
N LEU A 96 -11.98 -12.58 8.12
CA LEU A 96 -11.01 -12.84 7.06
C LEU A 96 -11.06 -14.29 6.53
N GLY A 97 -11.72 -15.19 7.24
CA GLY A 97 -11.66 -16.62 6.96
C GLY A 97 -10.32 -17.24 7.36
N LYS A 98 -10.10 -18.49 6.91
CA LYS A 98 -8.90 -19.29 7.27
C LYS A 98 -7.80 -19.26 6.22
N GLU A 99 -8.13 -18.84 4.99
CA GLU A 99 -7.19 -18.81 3.87
C GLU A 99 -6.83 -17.37 3.57
N ILE A 100 -5.75 -16.91 4.18
CA ILE A 100 -5.27 -15.54 4.04
C ILE A 100 -4.05 -15.56 3.12
N VAL A 101 -4.13 -14.83 2.01
CA VAL A 101 -3.00 -14.60 1.10
C VAL A 101 -2.58 -13.14 1.19
N VAL A 102 -1.28 -12.90 1.41
CA VAL A 102 -0.72 -11.55 1.49
C VAL A 102 0.23 -11.26 0.34
N GLN A 103 0.17 -10.03 -0.18
CA GLN A 103 0.95 -9.56 -1.32
C GLN A 103 1.38 -8.10 -1.12
N GLY A 104 2.32 -7.63 -1.95
CA GLY A 104 2.88 -6.29 -1.91
C GLY A 104 4.23 -6.21 -1.18
N GLY A 105 4.97 -5.12 -1.42
CA GLY A 105 6.36 -4.98 -0.96
C GLY A 105 6.54 -5.02 0.57
N THR A 106 5.54 -4.56 1.33
CA THR A 106 5.56 -4.67 2.80
C THR A 106 5.62 -6.13 3.26
N MET A 107 5.06 -7.07 2.49
CA MET A 107 5.02 -8.50 2.85
C MET A 107 6.35 -9.24 2.62
N ARG A 108 7.38 -8.53 2.14
CA ARG A 108 8.78 -8.99 2.22
C ARG A 108 9.31 -8.94 3.65
N ASN A 109 8.70 -8.14 4.53
CA ASN A 109 9.09 -8.01 5.92
C ASN A 109 8.45 -9.12 6.76
N ASP A 110 9.26 -10.09 7.19
CA ASP A 110 8.78 -11.25 7.95
C ASP A 110 8.13 -10.87 9.28
N ALA A 111 8.55 -9.77 9.92
CA ALA A 111 7.94 -9.32 11.17
C ALA A 111 6.51 -8.80 10.97
N VAL A 112 6.22 -8.17 9.83
CA VAL A 112 4.85 -7.74 9.48
C VAL A 112 3.96 -8.94 9.20
N VAL A 113 4.47 -9.92 8.44
CA VAL A 113 3.76 -11.17 8.17
C VAL A 113 3.49 -11.90 9.48
N ARG A 114 4.50 -12.02 10.35
CA ARG A 114 4.37 -12.68 11.64
C ARG A 114 3.37 -11.97 12.55
N ALA A 115 3.39 -10.64 12.60
CA ALA A 115 2.40 -9.87 13.37
C ALA A 115 0.97 -10.11 12.86
N LEU A 116 0.77 -10.27 11.55
CA LEU A 116 -0.52 -10.64 10.97
C LEU A 116 -0.98 -12.03 11.40
N GLU A 117 -0.11 -13.03 11.34
CA GLU A 117 -0.43 -14.38 11.80
C GLU A 117 -0.86 -14.39 13.27
N LEU A 118 -0.10 -13.70 14.13
CA LEU A 118 -0.35 -13.65 15.56
C LEU A 118 -1.65 -12.90 15.88
N LEU A 119 -1.95 -11.80 15.17
CA LEU A 119 -3.19 -11.03 15.38
C LEU A 119 -4.43 -11.72 14.82
N THR A 120 -4.29 -12.51 13.76
CA THR A 120 -5.40 -13.22 13.12
C THR A 120 -5.58 -14.65 13.64
N GLY A 121 -4.58 -15.18 14.36
CA GLY A 121 -4.57 -16.58 14.82
C GLY A 121 -4.52 -17.58 13.67
N THR A 122 -4.07 -17.17 12.49
CA THR A 122 -4.13 -17.95 11.25
C THR A 122 -2.79 -17.83 10.51
N GLU A 123 -2.31 -18.93 9.95
CA GLU A 123 -1.13 -18.91 9.08
C GLU A 123 -1.48 -18.21 7.76
N VAL A 124 -0.57 -17.39 7.26
CA VAL A 124 -0.81 -16.61 6.04
C VAL A 124 0.09 -17.09 4.91
N SER A 125 -0.49 -17.27 3.73
CA SER A 125 0.24 -17.64 2.53
C SER A 125 0.84 -16.40 1.87
N ARG A 126 2.10 -16.50 1.46
CA ARG A 126 2.77 -15.47 0.65
C ARG A 126 3.61 -16.10 -0.45
N SER A 127 3.77 -15.38 -1.54
CA SER A 127 4.72 -15.75 -2.60
C SER A 127 6.17 -15.49 -2.14
N ASN A 128 7.14 -16.07 -2.85
CA ASN A 128 8.56 -15.73 -2.71
C ASN A 128 8.90 -14.33 -3.27
N LEU A 129 8.03 -13.74 -4.08
CA LEU A 129 8.18 -12.41 -4.68
C LEU A 129 6.89 -11.58 -4.49
N PRO A 130 6.43 -11.35 -3.25
CA PRO A 130 5.13 -10.75 -2.97
C PRO A 130 4.97 -9.35 -3.57
N GLU A 131 6.06 -8.59 -3.74
CA GLU A 131 6.11 -7.26 -4.35
C GLU A 131 5.78 -7.25 -5.84
N LEU A 132 5.98 -8.37 -6.55
CA LEU A 132 5.77 -8.46 -8.00
C LEU A 132 4.38 -8.98 -8.38
N MET A 133 3.56 -9.38 -7.40
CA MET A 133 2.29 -10.05 -7.68
C MET A 133 1.30 -9.19 -8.49
N GLY A 134 1.32 -7.86 -8.32
CA GLY A 134 0.54 -6.96 -9.16
C GLY A 134 0.99 -6.98 -10.63
N ALA A 135 2.30 -6.93 -10.88
CA ALA A 135 2.85 -7.02 -12.24
C ALA A 135 2.58 -8.39 -12.87
N TYR A 136 2.68 -9.46 -12.07
CA TYR A 136 2.34 -10.82 -12.50
C TYR A 136 0.87 -10.94 -12.90
N GLY A 137 -0.04 -10.37 -12.11
CA GLY A 137 -1.46 -10.28 -12.43
C GLY A 137 -1.74 -9.54 -13.74
N CYS A 138 -1.06 -8.41 -13.98
CA CYS A 138 -1.15 -7.68 -15.25
C CYS A 138 -0.69 -8.53 -16.44
N ALA A 139 0.40 -9.29 -16.29
CA ALA A 139 0.91 -10.17 -17.35
C ALA A 139 -0.07 -11.30 -17.68
N LEU A 140 -0.65 -11.95 -16.66
CA LEU A 140 -1.68 -12.98 -16.84
C LEU A 140 -2.93 -12.41 -17.51
N TYR A 141 -3.38 -11.24 -17.07
CA TYR A 141 -4.54 -10.57 -17.66
C TYR A 141 -4.30 -10.21 -19.14
N ALA A 142 -3.12 -9.71 -19.47
CA ALA A 142 -2.73 -9.41 -20.85
C ALA A 142 -2.71 -10.68 -21.70
N GLN A 143 -2.12 -11.78 -21.20
CA GLN A 143 -2.11 -13.08 -21.88
C GLN A 143 -3.54 -13.58 -22.15
N GLN A 144 -4.42 -13.55 -21.14
CA GLN A 144 -5.81 -13.98 -21.28
C GLN A 144 -6.58 -13.08 -22.27
N SER A 145 -6.35 -11.78 -22.24
CA SER A 145 -7.00 -10.81 -23.14
C SER A 145 -6.54 -10.94 -24.59
N ALA A 146 -5.33 -11.47 -24.81
CA ALA A 146 -4.75 -11.74 -26.12
C ALA A 146 -5.16 -13.10 -26.70
N MET A 147 -5.64 -14.04 -25.89
CA MET A 147 -6.06 -15.36 -26.37
C MET A 147 -7.14 -15.23 -27.46
N GLY A 148 -6.87 -15.77 -28.65
CA GLY A 148 -7.78 -15.73 -29.80
C GLY A 148 -7.81 -14.40 -30.55
N ARG A 149 -6.83 -13.51 -30.33
CA ARG A 149 -6.66 -12.25 -31.06
C ARG A 149 -5.26 -12.15 -31.63
N ASP A 150 -5.13 -11.61 -32.84
CA ASP A 150 -3.82 -11.17 -33.33
C ASP A 150 -3.37 -9.97 -32.51
N THR A 151 -2.21 -10.11 -31.86
CA THR A 151 -1.58 -9.01 -31.12
C THR A 151 -0.34 -8.54 -31.86
N GLN A 152 -0.10 -7.24 -31.82
CA GLN A 152 1.14 -6.66 -32.33
C GLN A 152 2.14 -6.54 -31.19
N VAL A 153 3.40 -6.90 -31.47
CA VAL A 153 4.51 -6.62 -30.55
C VAL A 153 4.72 -5.11 -30.52
N VAL A 154 4.72 -4.53 -29.32
CA VAL A 154 5.03 -3.12 -29.11
C VAL A 154 6.30 -3.02 -28.27
N PHE A 155 7.30 -2.26 -28.72
CA PHE A 155 8.52 -2.07 -27.96
C PHE A 155 8.32 -1.02 -26.87
N LEU A 156 9.11 -1.11 -25.80
CA LEU A 156 9.04 -0.16 -24.68
C LEU A 156 9.23 1.29 -25.14
N ASN A 157 10.14 1.55 -26.08
CA ASN A 157 10.36 2.90 -26.60
C ASN A 157 9.12 3.45 -27.32
N ASP A 158 8.40 2.61 -28.07
CA ASP A 158 7.17 3.02 -28.75
C ASP A 158 6.08 3.34 -27.73
N LEU A 159 5.95 2.53 -26.67
CA LEU A 159 5.05 2.83 -25.55
C LEU A 159 5.39 4.14 -24.86
N LEU A 160 6.67 4.40 -24.59
CA LEU A 160 7.12 5.63 -23.96
C LEU A 160 6.83 6.86 -24.83
N GLN A 161 6.97 6.77 -26.15
CA GLN A 161 6.57 7.84 -27.07
C GLN A 161 5.06 8.12 -27.03
N THR A 162 4.22 7.09 -26.83
CA THR A 162 2.77 7.30 -26.66
C THR A 162 2.38 7.86 -25.29
N ALA A 163 3.30 7.85 -24.33
CA ALA A 163 3.08 8.38 -22.98
C ALA A 163 3.22 9.91 -22.92
N ASP A 164 3.67 10.56 -24.00
CA ASP A 164 3.72 12.02 -24.07
C ASP A 164 2.32 12.63 -23.87
N TYR A 165 2.24 13.63 -23.00
CA TYR A 165 1.01 14.34 -22.71
C TYR A 165 1.23 15.84 -22.56
N THR A 166 0.19 16.59 -22.87
CA THR A 166 0.10 18.02 -22.53
C THR A 166 -0.79 18.18 -21.29
N THR A 167 -0.43 19.13 -20.43
CA THR A 167 -1.24 19.46 -19.24
C THR A 167 -1.81 20.87 -19.35
N LYS A 168 -3.08 21.03 -18.96
CA LYS A 168 -3.72 22.34 -18.84
C LYS A 168 -4.47 22.43 -17.52
N GLN A 169 -4.16 23.46 -16.74
CA GLN A 169 -4.91 23.75 -15.52
C GLN A 169 -6.22 24.47 -15.87
N MET A 170 -7.32 24.09 -15.22
CA MET A 170 -8.63 24.71 -15.39
C MET A 170 -9.44 24.62 -14.10
N GLN A 171 -10.54 25.37 -14.01
CA GLN A 171 -11.49 25.26 -12.89
C GLN A 171 -12.61 24.30 -13.23
N CYS A 172 -12.86 23.33 -12.36
CA CYS A 172 -13.97 22.40 -12.44
C CYS A 172 -15.30 23.13 -12.26
N ARG A 173 -16.31 22.77 -13.07
CA ARG A 173 -17.67 23.33 -12.98
C ARG A 173 -18.71 22.29 -12.55
N GLY A 174 -18.25 21.15 -12.02
CA GLY A 174 -19.10 20.02 -11.67
C GLY A 174 -19.88 20.14 -10.36
N CYS A 175 -19.49 21.08 -9.50
CA CYS A 175 -20.19 21.42 -8.26
C CYS A 175 -19.73 22.80 -7.77
N GLU A 176 -20.26 23.25 -6.64
CA GLU A 176 -19.97 24.57 -6.05
C GLU A 176 -18.52 24.73 -5.58
N ASN A 177 -17.76 23.64 -5.42
CA ASN A 177 -16.37 23.68 -4.93
C ASN A 177 -15.37 24.33 -5.90
N ARG A 178 -15.70 24.47 -7.18
CA ARG A 178 -14.87 25.11 -8.24
C ARG A 178 -13.36 24.82 -8.14
N CYS A 179 -13.00 23.56 -7.88
CA CYS A 179 -11.61 23.15 -7.67
C CYS A 179 -10.73 23.39 -8.90
N TYR A 180 -9.44 23.69 -8.67
CA TYR A 180 -8.43 23.68 -9.72
C TYR A 180 -8.09 22.23 -10.08
N ILE A 181 -8.26 21.88 -11.36
CA ILE A 181 -8.00 20.56 -11.91
C ILE A 181 -7.00 20.65 -13.05
N HIS A 182 -6.27 19.56 -13.28
CA HIS A 182 -5.40 19.39 -14.43
C HIS A 182 -6.06 18.48 -15.46
N LYS A 183 -6.11 18.92 -16.71
CA LYS A 183 -6.48 18.11 -17.87
C LYS A 183 -5.21 17.61 -18.54
N TYR A 184 -5.06 16.30 -18.63
CA TYR A 184 -3.98 15.62 -19.36
C TYR A 184 -4.53 15.16 -20.70
N SER A 185 -3.88 15.56 -21.79
CA SER A 185 -4.23 15.11 -23.15
C SER A 185 -3.05 14.35 -23.74
N PHE A 186 -3.25 13.08 -24.05
CA PHE A 186 -2.22 12.17 -24.53
C PHE A 186 -2.21 12.10 -26.06
N ALA A 187 -1.08 11.69 -26.65
CA ALA A 187 -0.93 11.56 -28.10
C ALA A 187 -1.97 10.62 -28.74
N ASN A 188 -2.42 9.61 -27.99
CA ASN A 188 -3.48 8.68 -28.40
C ASN A 188 -4.91 9.25 -28.32
N LYS A 189 -5.06 10.58 -28.16
CA LYS A 189 -6.32 11.32 -28.00
C LYS A 189 -7.08 11.07 -26.69
N ASN A 190 -6.60 10.19 -25.82
CA ASN A 190 -7.22 10.01 -24.52
C ASN A 190 -7.03 11.26 -23.65
N VAL A 191 -8.05 11.54 -22.85
CA VAL A 191 -8.09 12.68 -21.94
C VAL A 191 -8.35 12.19 -20.52
N TYR A 192 -7.51 12.62 -19.59
CA TYR A 192 -7.62 12.29 -18.17
C TYR A 192 -7.63 13.56 -17.34
N TYR A 193 -8.22 13.49 -16.14
CA TYR A 193 -8.31 14.64 -15.23
C TYR A 193 -7.81 14.27 -13.83
N SER A 194 -7.19 15.23 -13.13
CA SER A 194 -6.78 15.08 -11.73
C SER A 194 -6.96 16.37 -10.94
N GLY A 195 -6.91 16.28 -9.60
CA GLY A 195 -7.01 17.43 -8.69
C GLY A 195 -8.44 17.78 -8.25
N ASN A 196 -9.43 17.02 -8.70
CA ASN A 196 -10.82 17.13 -8.25
C ASN A 196 -10.95 16.73 -6.76
N LYS A 197 -11.73 17.52 -6.01
CA LYS A 197 -12.04 17.25 -4.59
C LYS A 197 -13.20 16.29 -4.38
N CYS A 198 -13.88 15.87 -5.44
CA CYS A 198 -15.06 15.02 -5.39
C CYS A 198 -15.05 13.99 -6.52
N GLU A 199 -15.83 12.93 -6.38
CA GLU A 199 -15.93 11.85 -7.38
C GLU A 199 -16.94 12.16 -8.50
N LYS A 200 -17.67 13.29 -8.42
CA LYS A 200 -18.88 13.53 -9.20
C LYS A 200 -18.66 13.88 -10.68
N VAL A 201 -17.52 14.46 -11.06
CA VAL A 201 -17.32 14.97 -12.43
C VAL A 201 -15.88 14.74 -12.87
N PHE A 202 -15.72 14.08 -14.02
CA PHE A 202 -14.48 13.55 -14.60
C PHE A 202 -14.04 12.20 -14.03
N SER A 203 -14.91 11.18 -14.11
CA SER A 203 -14.42 9.81 -14.15
C SER A 203 -13.64 9.61 -15.45
N ASN A 204 -12.53 8.87 -15.40
CA ASN A 204 -11.77 8.45 -16.57
C ASN A 204 -12.55 7.38 -17.36
N GLN A 205 -13.79 7.68 -17.76
CA GLN A 205 -14.46 6.93 -18.81
C GLN A 205 -13.98 7.55 -20.12
N GLY A 206 -12.87 7.00 -20.62
CA GLY A 206 -12.41 7.29 -21.97
C GLY A 206 -13.52 6.94 -22.95
N ALA A 207 -14.01 7.96 -23.65
CA ALA A 207 -14.78 7.89 -24.87
C ALA A 207 -14.38 9.08 -25.74
#